data_AF-A0A6P0IZC0-F1
#
_entry.id   AF-A0A6P0IZC0-F1
#
_cell.length_a   1.000
_cell.length_b   1.000
_cell.length_c   1.000
_cell.angle_alpha   90.00
_cell.angle_beta   90.00
_cell.angle_gamma   90.00
#
_symmetry.space_group_name_H-M   'P 1'
#
loop_
_entity.id
_entity.type
_entity.pdbx_description
1 polymer ?
#
loop_
_entity_poly.entity_id
_entity_poly.type
_entity_poly.pdbx_seq_one_letter_code
_entity_poly.pdbx_strand_id
1 'polypeptide(L)' 'GIELDSKVNGNGRGGRSASYRISVQSNGNLLIGSAYTKQMGLEPGDQFEITLGRKHIHLKQLDETDEEALEAS' A
#
# COMPACT_ATOMS: atom_id res chain seq x y z
N GLY A 1 -28.36 20.43 9.98
CA GLY A 1 -27.95 19.23 9.22
C GLY A 1 -28.40 19.42 7.80
N ILE A 2 -27.54 19.16 6.83
CA ILE A 2 -27.92 19.16 5.42
C ILE A 2 -27.87 17.73 4.91
N GLU A 3 -29.05 17.20 4.60
CA GLU A 3 -29.25 15.95 3.90
C GLU A 3 -29.26 16.29 2.40
N LEU A 4 -28.38 15.67 1.62
CA LEU A 4 -28.30 15.85 0.18
C LEU A 4 -28.38 14.49 -0.48
N ASP A 5 -29.61 14.02 -0.66
CA ASP A 5 -29.92 13.03 -1.68
C ASP A 5 -29.59 13.66 -3.04
N SER A 6 -28.58 13.11 -3.71
CA SER A 6 -28.25 13.45 -5.09
C SER A 6 -27.86 12.16 -5.78
N LYS A 7 -28.90 11.50 -6.29
CA LYS A 7 -28.88 10.52 -7.36
C LYS A 7 -27.78 10.85 -8.40
N VAL A 8 -26.63 10.19 -8.30
CA VAL A 8 -25.55 10.29 -9.30
C VAL A 8 -25.85 9.29 -10.42
N ASN A 9 -26.75 9.70 -11.33
CA ASN A 9 -26.89 9.07 -12.63
C ASN A 9 -25.74 9.53 -13.55
N GLY A 10 -24.89 8.60 -13.97
CA GLY A 10 -24.14 8.68 -15.22
C GLY A 10 -22.84 9.49 -15.23
N ASN A 11 -21.72 8.78 -15.47
CA ASN A 11 -20.49 9.27 -16.11
C ASN A 11 -19.74 10.46 -15.49
N GLY A 12 -19.49 10.41 -14.18
CA GLY A 12 -18.66 11.39 -13.49
C GLY A 12 -17.34 10.80 -13.01
N ARG A 13 -16.23 11.26 -13.61
CA ARG A 13 -14.83 11.11 -13.17
C ARG A 13 -14.20 9.76 -13.51
N GLY A 14 -13.59 9.70 -14.70
CA GLY A 14 -12.56 8.73 -15.03
C GLY A 14 -11.57 8.64 -13.86
N GLY A 15 -11.72 7.56 -13.10
CA GLY A 15 -10.95 7.34 -11.89
C GLY A 15 -9.48 7.39 -12.24
N ARG A 16 -8.68 7.97 -11.34
CA ARG A 16 -7.22 7.87 -11.42
C ARG A 16 -6.90 6.39 -11.58
N SER A 17 -6.48 5.97 -12.77
CA SER A 17 -5.90 4.65 -12.94
C SER A 17 -4.77 4.55 -11.93
N ALA A 18 -4.71 3.44 -11.19
CA ALA A 18 -3.61 3.16 -10.30
C ALA A 18 -2.34 3.06 -11.16
N SER A 19 -1.71 4.21 -11.39
CA SER A 19 -0.38 4.26 -11.96
C SER A 19 0.51 3.80 -10.83
N TYR A 20 1.30 2.73 -11.04
CA TYR A 20 2.31 2.20 -10.10
C TYR A 20 3.46 3.20 -9.81
N ARG A 21 3.11 4.48 -9.60
CA ARG A 21 3.96 5.63 -9.36
C ARG A 21 3.34 6.40 -8.20
N ILE A 22 4.14 6.61 -7.17
CA ILE A 22 3.81 7.46 -6.03
C ILE A 22 4.92 8.51 -5.89
N SER A 23 4.55 9.70 -5.43
CA SER A 23 5.50 10.75 -5.09
C SER A 23 5.70 10.77 -3.58
N VAL A 24 6.92 11.11 -3.14
CA VAL A 24 7.21 11.37 -1.73
C VAL A 24 6.33 12.52 -1.25
N GLN A 25 5.66 12.32 -0.12
CA GLN A 25 4.82 13.33 0.50
C GLN A 25 5.67 14.48 1.09
N SER A 26 5.05 15.62 1.39
CA SER A 26 5.78 16.78 1.96
C SER A 26 6.43 16.50 3.31
N ASN A 27 5.97 15.47 4.02
CA ASN A 27 6.55 14.98 5.28
C ASN A 27 7.70 13.97 5.08
N GLY A 28 8.04 13.63 3.83
CA GLY A 28 9.10 12.67 3.52
C GLY A 28 8.65 11.21 3.42
N ASN A 29 7.37 10.90 3.66
CA ASN A 29 6.88 9.52 3.68
C ASN A 29 6.42 9.03 2.29
N LEU A 30 6.56 7.72 2.08
CA LEU A 30 5.94 6.98 0.97
C LEU A 30 4.75 6.20 1.52
N LEU A 31 3.57 6.43 0.96
CA LEU A 31 2.34 5.72 1.33
C LEU A 31 1.93 4.78 0.21
N ILE A 32 1.80 3.49 0.52
CA ILE A 32 1.25 2.49 -0.39
C ILE A 32 -0.28 2.53 -0.28
N GLY A 33 -0.94 2.85 -1.38
CA GLY A 33 -2.41 2.87 -1.43
C GLY A 33 -3.01 1.45 -1.36
N SER A 34 -4.21 1.35 -0.78
CA SER A 34 -4.91 0.07 -0.59
C SER A 34 -5.25 -0.68 -1.88
N ALA A 35 -5.23 -0.01 -3.03
CA ALA A 35 -5.41 -0.67 -4.33
C ALA A 35 -4.30 -1.69 -4.60
N TYR A 36 -3.07 -1.42 -4.19
CA TYR A 36 -1.93 -2.31 -4.40
C TYR A 36 -1.94 -3.48 -3.42
N THR A 37 -2.14 -3.20 -2.14
CA THR A 37 -2.19 -4.24 -1.11
C THR A 37 -3.33 -5.23 -1.35
N LYS A 38 -4.50 -4.74 -1.82
CA LYS A 38 -5.62 -5.60 -2.23
C LYS A 38 -5.31 -6.46 -3.46
N GLN A 39 -4.59 -5.92 -4.45
CA GLN A 39 -4.18 -6.69 -5.62
C GLN A 39 -3.15 -7.78 -5.26
N MET A 40 -2.34 -7.53 -4.23
CA MET A 40 -1.38 -8.49 -3.69
C MET A 40 -2.01 -9.48 -2.69
N GLY A 41 -3.26 -9.26 -2.27
CA GLY A 41 -3.94 -10.12 -1.31
C GLY A 41 -3.42 -9.98 0.12
N LEU A 42 -2.82 -8.84 0.47
CA LEU A 42 -2.26 -8.61 1.80
C LEU A 42 -3.36 -8.38 2.85
N GLU A 43 -3.10 -8.87 4.06
CA GLU A 43 -3.99 -8.78 5.20
C GLU A 43 -3.43 -7.83 6.29
N PRO A 44 -4.29 -7.25 7.14
CA PRO A 44 -3.83 -6.49 8.29
C PRO A 44 -3.03 -7.39 9.25
N GLY A 45 -1.75 -7.11 9.40
CA GLY A 45 -0.84 -7.93 10.21
C GLY A 45 0.39 -8.37 9.43
N ASP A 46 0.30 -8.42 8.10
CA ASP A 46 1.44 -8.75 7.25
C ASP A 46 2.61 -7.81 7.48
N GLN A 47 3.78 -8.41 7.71
CA GLN A 47 5.02 -7.69 7.98
C GLN A 47 5.94 -7.72 6.77
N PHE A 48 6.74 -6.66 6.63
CA PHE A 48 7.71 -6.53 5.57
C PHE A 48 9.05 -6.06 6.14
N GLU A 49 10.11 -6.73 5.75
CA GLU A 49 11.47 -6.25 5.95
C GLU A 49 11.81 -5.22 4.87
N ILE A 50 12.37 -4.08 5.31
CA ILE A 50 12.82 -3.01 4.42
C ILE A 50 14.32 -3.10 4.25
N THR A 51 14.77 -3.40 3.03
CA THR A 51 16.19 -3.35 2.68
C THR A 51 16.46 -2.16 1.75
N LEU A 52 17.45 -1.34 2.11
CA LEU A 52 17.88 -0.20 1.31
C LEU A 52 19.01 -0.61 0.36
N GLY A 53 18.75 -0.52 -0.94
CA GLY A 53 19.79 -0.57 -1.97
C GLY A 53 20.32 0.83 -2.31
N ARG A 54 21.28 0.92 -3.24
CA ARG A 54 21.89 2.21 -3.65
C ARG A 54 20.89 3.21 -4.25
N LYS A 55 19.83 2.73 -4.92
CA LYS A 55 18.79 3.55 -5.57
C LYS A 55 17.36 3.00 -5.41
N HIS A 56 17.19 1.89 -4.72
CA HIS A 56 15.91 1.18 -4.64
C HIS A 56 15.64 0.78 -3.19
N ILE A 57 14.36 0.77 -2.82
CA ILE A 57 13.86 0.19 -1.58
C ILE A 57 13.27 -1.17 -1.95
N HIS A 58 13.73 -2.21 -1.27
CA HIS A 58 13.19 -3.55 -1.40
C HIS A 58 12.30 -3.82 -0.18
N LEU A 59 11.09 -4.30 -0.45
CA LEU A 59 10.17 -4.79 0.57
C LEU A 59 10.09 -6.30 0.40
N LYS A 60 10.55 -7.05 1.39
CA LYS A 60 10.42 -8.51 1.43
C LYS A 60 9.33 -8.83 2.44
N GLN A 61 8.29 -9.56 2.04
CA GLN A 61 7.30 -10.06 2.99
C GLN A 61 7.98 -11.03 3.95
N LEU A 62 7.70 -10.89 5.24
CA LEU A 62 8.11 -11.84 6.25
C LEU A 62 6.99 -12.86 6.36
N ASP A 63 7.29 -14.11 6.03
CA ASP A 63 6.40 -15.22 6.35
C ASP A 63 6.55 -15.52 7.85
N GLU A 64 5.48 -15.92 8.54
CA GLU A 64 5.50 -16.25 9.99
C GLU A 64 6.57 -17.32 10.32
N THR A 65 7.04 -18.07 9.32
CA THR A 65 8.07 -19.11 9.44
C THR A 65 9.51 -18.58 9.38
N ASP A 66 9.73 -17.36 8.87
CA ASP A 66 11.06 -16.71 8.80
C ASP A 66 11.42 -16.04 10.16
N GLU A 67 10.43 -15.64 10.96
CA GLU A 67 10.65 -15.05 12.30
C GLU A 67 11.24 -16.07 13.30
N GLU A 68 10.83 -17.34 13.23
CA GLU A 68 11.36 -18.43 14.08
C GLU A 68 12.84 -18.75 13.83
N ALA A 69 13.34 -18.53 12.60
CA ALA A 69 14.73 -18.82 12.25
C ALA A 69 15.74 -17.75 12.74
N LEU A 70 15.29 -16.48 12.87
CA LEU A 70 16.12 -15.37 13.33
C LEU A 70 16.29 -15.36 14.85
N GLU A 71 15.30 -15.83 15.61
CA GLU A 71 15.42 -15.97 17.07
C GLU A 71 16.26 -17.17 17.51
N ALA A 72 16.47 -18.14 16.62
CA ALA A 72 17.30 -19.33 16.87
C ALA A 72 18.79 -19.17 16.49
N SER A 73 19.19 -17.99 16.00
CA SER A 73 20.54 -17.70 15.45
C SER A 73 21.44 -16.89 16.38
#